data_AF-A0A1J5QM00-F1
#
_entry.id   AF-A0A1J5QM00-F1
#
_cell.length_a   1.000
_cell.length_b   1.000
_cell.length_c   1.000
_cell.angle_alpha   90.00
_cell.angle_beta   90.00
_cell.angle_gamma   90.00
#
_symmetry.space_group_name_H-M   'P 1'
#
loop_
_entity.id
_entity.type
_entity.pdbx_description
1 polymer ?
#
loop_
_entity_poly.entity_id
_entity_poly.type
_entity_poly.pdbx_seq_one_letter_code
_entity_poly.pdbx_strand_id
1 'polypeptide(L)'
;MSVAGPQLAPRYGRAAALALAAALIAVFINHEQSAPLAYIGGTLGVLIGADLLRLKDIRTMGTPLASIGGAGTFDGIFVTGIVAVLLT
;
A
#
# COMPACT_ATOMS: atom_id res chain seq x y z
N MET A 1 -6.78 12.75 26.25
CA MET A 1 -7.15 11.33 26.14
C MET A 1 -7.54 11.08 24.69
N SER A 2 -6.77 10.27 23.97
CA SER A 2 -6.88 10.03 22.53
C SER A 2 -8.21 9.35 22.19
N VAL A 3 -9.06 10.02 21.40
CA VAL A 3 -10.20 9.37 20.75
C VAL A 3 -9.68 8.80 19.44
N ALA A 4 -9.20 7.56 19.48
CA ALA A 4 -8.98 6.76 18.28
C ALA A 4 -10.36 6.44 17.67
N GLY A 5 -10.81 7.28 16.73
CA GLY A 5 -12.08 7.09 16.04
C GLY A 5 -12.07 5.88 15.08
N PRO A 6 -13.23 5.48 14.55
CA PRO A 6 -13.45 4.30 13.67
C PRO A 6 -12.77 4.38 12.28
N GLN A 7 -11.81 5.28 12.08
CA GLN A 7 -11.12 5.55 10.81
C GLN A 7 -9.94 4.61 10.52
N LEU A 8 -9.65 3.66 11.42
CA LEU A 8 -8.54 2.72 11.27
C LEU A 8 -8.89 1.52 10.37
N ALA A 9 -10.12 0.99 10.47
CA ALA A 9 -10.58 -0.16 9.68
C ALA A 9 -10.53 0.05 8.14
N PRO A 10 -10.91 1.23 7.59
CA PRO A 10 -10.87 1.46 6.15
C PRO A 10 -9.45 1.54 5.57
N ARG A 11 -8.45 1.88 6.38
CA ARG A 11 -7.06 2.03 5.91
C ARG A 11 -6.42 0.67 5.66
N TYR A 12 -6.60 -0.27 6.59
CA TYR A 12 -6.12 -1.64 6.44
C TYR A 12 -6.79 -2.37 5.27
N GLY A 13 -8.10 -2.16 5.07
CA GLY A 13 -8.82 -2.78 3.96
C GLY A 13 -8.28 -2.39 2.58
N ARG A 14 -7.85 -1.14 2.39
CA ARG A 14 -7.32 -0.66 1.10
C ARG A 14 -5.93 -1.21 0.80
N ALA A 15 -5.07 -1.30 1.81
CA ALA A 15 -3.76 -1.91 1.69
C ALA A 15 -3.85 -3.41 1.35
N ALA A 16 -4.69 -4.15 2.08
CA ALA A 16 -4.90 -5.58 1.82
C ALA A 16 -5.47 -5.84 0.42
N ALA A 17 -6.42 -5.02 -0.04
CA ALA A 17 -6.98 -5.16 -1.38
C ALA A 17 -5.92 -5.01 -2.49
N LEU A 18 -5.00 -4.05 -2.35
CA LEU A 18 -3.89 -3.85 -3.30
C LEU A 18 -2.90 -5.02 -3.29
N ALA A 19 -2.55 -5.52 -2.10
CA ALA A 19 -1.68 -6.68 -1.96
C ALA A 19 -2.28 -7.93 -2.61
N LEU A 20 -3.57 -8.19 -2.39
CA LEU A 20 -4.28 -9.34 -2.97
C LEU A 20 -4.46 -9.20 -4.49
N ALA A 21 -4.77 -7.99 -4.98
CA ALA A 21 -4.87 -7.74 -6.41
C ALA A 21 -3.52 -7.98 -7.11
N ALA A 22 -2.42 -7.47 -6.53
CA ALA A 22 -1.07 -7.68 -7.06
C ALA A 22 -0.69 -9.17 -7.05
N ALA A 23 -1.02 -9.91 -5.99
CA ALA A 23 -0.81 -11.35 -5.88
C ALA A 23 -1.54 -12.13 -6.98
N LEU A 24 -2.83 -11.86 -7.18
CA LEU A 24 -3.63 -12.51 -8.22
C LEU A 24 -3.04 -12.24 -9.61
N ILE A 25 -2.75 -10.97 -9.91
CA ILE A 25 -2.16 -10.58 -11.20
C ILE A 25 -0.80 -11.27 -11.40
N ALA A 26 0.04 -11.31 -10.38
CA ALA A 26 1.36 -11.93 -10.43
C ALA A 26 1.30 -13.42 -10.79
N VAL A 27 0.36 -14.17 -10.19
CA VAL A 27 0.14 -15.59 -10.49
C VAL A 27 -0.28 -15.81 -11.95
N PHE A 28 -1.11 -14.92 -12.52
CA PHE A 28 -1.53 -15.02 -13.92
C PHE A 28 -0.43 -14.61 -14.92
N ILE A 29 0.46 -13.69 -14.55
CA ILE A 29 1.53 -13.21 -15.44
C ILE A 29 2.67 -14.23 -15.52
N ASN A 30 3.20 -14.65 -14.36
CA ASN A 30 4.29 -15.61 -14.29
C ASN A 30 4.26 -16.31 -12.94
N HIS A 31 3.85 -17.57 -12.94
CA HIS A 31 3.72 -18.36 -11.72
C HIS A 31 5.05 -18.51 -10.96
N GLU A 32 6.17 -18.73 -11.66
CA GLU A 32 7.48 -18.91 -11.02
C GLU A 32 8.03 -17.62 -10.39
N GLN A 33 7.58 -16.47 -10.87
CA GLN A 33 7.99 -15.16 -10.36
C GLN A 33 6.86 -14.46 -9.59
N SER A 34 5.84 -15.20 -9.17
CA SER A 34 4.64 -14.64 -8.57
C SER A 34 4.92 -13.88 -7.27
N ALA A 35 5.78 -14.41 -6.39
CA ALA A 35 6.20 -13.74 -5.16
C ALA A 35 6.89 -12.37 -5.40
N PRO A 36 8.00 -12.26 -6.17
CA PRO A 36 8.64 -10.97 -6.40
C PRO A 36 7.72 -9.99 -7.17
N LEU A 37 6.92 -10.47 -8.12
CA LEU A 37 5.96 -9.63 -8.84
C LEU A 37 4.86 -9.08 -7.94
N ALA A 38 4.32 -9.90 -7.04
CA ALA A 38 3.31 -9.47 -6.07
C ALA A 38 3.86 -8.42 -5.10
N TYR A 39 5.11 -8.59 -4.65
CA TYR A 39 5.75 -7.61 -3.77
C TYR A 39 5.97 -6.27 -4.47
N ILE A 40 6.56 -6.28 -5.67
CA ILE A 40 6.84 -5.05 -6.41
C ILE A 40 5.52 -4.36 -6.79
N GLY A 41 4.58 -5.09 -7.40
CA GLY A 41 3.30 -4.54 -7.82
C GLY A 41 2.47 -4.04 -6.65
N GLY A 42 2.43 -4.79 -5.55
CA GLY A 42 1.73 -4.40 -4.33
C GLY A 42 2.32 -3.14 -3.69
N THR A 43 3.64 -3.09 -3.57
CA THR A 43 4.38 -1.95 -2.99
C THR A 43 4.18 -0.69 -3.83
N LEU A 44 4.29 -0.80 -5.16
CA LEU A 44 4.00 0.32 -6.07
C LEU A 44 2.55 0.77 -5.96
N GLY A 45 1.60 -0.16 -5.87
CA GLY A 45 0.19 0.15 -5.65
C GLY A 45 -0.06 0.93 -4.37
N VAL A 46 0.59 0.54 -3.26
CA VAL A 46 0.51 1.24 -1.97
C VAL A 46 1.12 2.64 -2.07
N LEU A 47 2.31 2.81 -2.66
CA LEU A 47 2.94 4.12 -2.82
C LEU A 47 2.13 5.05 -3.73
N ILE A 48 1.67 4.55 -4.87
CA ILE A 48 0.84 5.31 -5.80
C ILE A 48 -0.45 5.73 -5.10
N GLY A 49 -1.11 4.77 -4.46
CA GLY A 49 -2.32 4.99 -3.70
C GLY A 49 -2.06 6.00 -2.59
N ALA A 50 -1.47 5.54 -1.49
CA ALA A 50 -1.33 6.24 -0.21
C ALA A 50 -0.67 7.62 -0.34
N ASP A 51 0.36 7.74 -1.18
CA ASP A 51 1.18 8.95 -1.24
C ASP A 51 0.98 9.73 -2.56
N LEU A 52 1.18 9.11 -3.74
CA LEU A 52 1.20 9.87 -5.00
C LEU A 52 -0.15 10.51 -5.35
N LEU A 53 -1.27 9.79 -5.17
CA LEU A 53 -2.61 10.33 -5.46
C LEU A 53 -3.02 11.47 -4.50
N ARG A 54 -2.32 11.63 -3.38
CA ARG A 54 -2.54 12.67 -2.37
C ARG A 54 -1.64 13.89 -2.59
N LEU A 55 -0.71 13.86 -3.55
CA LEU A 55 0.18 15.00 -3.84
C LEU A 55 -0.59 16.28 -4.24
N LYS A 56 -1.78 16.16 -4.82
CA LYS A 56 -2.66 17.30 -5.14
C LYS A 56 -3.06 18.10 -3.89
N ASP A 57 -3.14 17.44 -2.74
CA ASP A 57 -3.52 18.04 -1.47
C ASP A 57 -2.32 18.80 -0.85
N ILE A 58 -1.10 18.59 -1.34
CA ILE A 58 0.09 19.35 -0.89
C ILE A 58 -0.03 20.84 -1.23
N ARG A 59 -0.67 21.17 -2.35
CA ARG A 59 -0.87 22.58 -2.76
C ARG A 59 -1.70 23.38 -1.77
N THR A 60 -2.48 22.73 -0.91
CA THR A 60 -3.35 23.37 0.09
C THR A 60 -2.81 23.26 1.52
N MET A 61 -1.69 22.57 1.76
CA MET A 61 -1.18 22.31 3.12
C MET A 61 -0.46 23.49 3.78
N GLY A 62 -0.20 24.59 3.05
CA GLY A 62 0.40 25.81 3.62
C GLY A 62 1.86 25.65 4.09
N THR A 63 2.45 24.46 3.92
CA THR A 63 3.84 24.16 4.24
C THR A 63 4.63 23.93 2.96
N PRO A 64 5.88 24.43 2.86
CA PRO A 64 6.74 24.22 1.69
C PRO A 64 7.28 22.79 1.60
N LEU A 65 7.04 21.96 2.62
CA LEU A 65 7.54 20.59 2.74
C LEU A 65 6.38 19.66 3.10
N ALA A 66 6.33 18.51 2.42
CA ALA A 66 5.42 17.40 2.71
C ALA A 66 6.24 16.14 2.94
N SER A 67 5.90 15.40 4.00
CA SER A 67 6.48 14.08 4.28
C SER A 67 5.68 13.00 3.56
N ILE A 68 6.38 12.12 2.85
CA ILE A 68 5.84 10.96 2.15
C ILE A 68 6.17 9.73 2.98
N GLY A 69 5.20 8.83 3.15
CA GLY A 69 5.35 7.64 3.98
C GLY A 69 4.94 7.90 5.43
N GLY A 70 3.73 7.48 5.77
CA GLY A 70 3.26 7.39 7.16
C GLY A 70 3.00 5.94 7.58
N ALA A 71 2.48 5.76 8.80
CA ALA A 71 2.18 4.42 9.34
C ALA A 71 1.28 3.57 8.42
N GLY A 72 0.30 4.19 7.75
CA GLY A 72 -0.58 3.49 6.81
C GLY A 72 0.10 3.07 5.49
N THR A 73 1.13 3.78 5.03
CA THR A 73 1.91 3.40 3.84
C THR A 73 2.82 2.23 4.19
N PHE A 74 3.53 2.33 5.31
CA PHE A 74 4.41 1.26 5.78
C PHE A 74 3.63 -0.04 6.06
N ASP A 75 2.50 0.03 6.77
CA ASP A 75 1.64 -1.14 7.01
C ASP A 75 1.21 -1.78 5.69
N GLY A 76 0.94 -0.98 4.66
CA GLY A 76 0.59 -1.50 3.33
C GLY A 76 1.74 -2.26 2.67
N ILE A 77 2.96 -1.72 2.70
CA ILE A 77 4.15 -2.38 2.15
C ILE A 77 4.49 -3.66 2.94
N PHE A 78 4.27 -3.65 4.26
CA PHE A 78 4.48 -4.83 5.08
C PHE A 78 3.49 -5.96 4.73
N VAL A 79 2.21 -5.62 4.54
CA VAL A 79 1.19 -6.59 4.11
C VAL A 79 1.48 -7.14 2.72
N THR A 80 1.97 -6.32 1.77
CA THR A 80 2.36 -6.82 0.44
C THR A 80 3.52 -7.80 0.53
N GLY A 81 4.47 -7.58 1.45
CA GLY A 81 5.54 -8.52 1.76
C GLY A 81 5.05 -9.85 2.32
N ILE A 82 4.14 -9.83 3.30
CA ILE A 82 3.54 -11.06 3.85
C ILE A 82 2.83 -11.84 2.73
N VAL A 83 2.01 -11.17 1.92
CA VAL A 83 1.30 -11.83 0.83
C VAL A 83 2.27 -12.41 -0.20
N ALA A 84 3.35 -11.71 -0.53
CA ALA A 84 4.36 -12.20 -1.47
C ALA A 84 5.07 -13.46 -0.96
N VAL A 85 5.40 -13.53 0.34
CA VAL A 85 6.01 -14.72 0.95
C VAL A 85 5.04 -15.92 0.93
N LEU A 86 3.74 -15.69 0.94
CA LEU A 86 2.75 -16.79 0.81
C LEU A 86 2.63 -17.35 -0.61
N LEU A 87 3.26 -16.70 -1.60
CA LEU A 87 3.27 -17.14 -3.00
C LEU A 87 4.55 -17.85 -3.42
N THR A 88 5.58 -17.87 -2.57
CA THR A 88 6.80 -18.70 -2.79
C THR A 88 6.49 -20.16 -2.53
#